data_AF-K1SLF8-F1
#
_entry.id   AF-K1SLF8-F1
#
_cell.length_a   1.000
_cell.length_b   1.000
_cell.length_c   1.000
_cell.angle_alpha   90.00
_cell.angle_beta   90.00
_cell.angle_gamma   90.00
#
_symmetry.space_group_name_H-M   'P 1'
#
loop_
_entity.id
_entity.type
_entity.pdbx_description
1 polymer ?
#
loop_
_entity_poly.entity_id
_entity_poly.type
_entity_poly.pdbx_seq_one_letter_code
_entity_poly.pdbx_strand_id
1 'polypeptide(L)'
;ELPTDENNLIYKAAKLMMETYPISGGVKIHLEKHIPIAAGMAGGSTDAAATLKGMNRLFDLGCTLKDLMELGVKIGADVPYCVMGGTALAEGIGEKLTPLAPAPDCYVLVAKPDINVSTKYVYEHLDAQEIVKHPDIDGMVEAIAEESLQGILDRMENVAGDGNRQCIS
;
A
#
# COMPACT_ATOMS: atom_id res chain seq x y z
N GLU A 1 -20.35 -5.59 -0.94
CA GLU A 1 -20.16 -4.67 -2.08
C GLU A 1 -19.24 -3.53 -1.68
N LEU A 2 -18.54 -2.92 -2.64
CA LEU A 2 -17.73 -1.73 -2.38
C LEU A 2 -18.65 -0.51 -2.30
N PRO A 3 -18.51 0.37 -1.29
CA PRO A 3 -19.26 1.63 -1.25
C PRO A 3 -18.98 2.44 -2.51
N THR A 4 -20.00 3.05 -3.12
CA THR A 4 -19.85 3.98 -4.26
C THR A 4 -20.09 5.43 -3.83
N ASP A 5 -20.06 5.68 -2.53
CA ASP A 5 -20.28 6.97 -1.90
C ASP A 5 -18.96 7.60 -1.43
N GLU A 6 -19.05 8.66 -0.63
CA GLU A 6 -17.93 9.41 -0.09
C GLU A 6 -17.00 8.61 0.85
N ASN A 7 -17.42 7.42 1.27
CA ASN A 7 -16.59 6.53 2.06
C ASN A 7 -15.58 5.75 1.21
N ASN A 8 -15.75 5.72 -0.13
CA ASN A 8 -14.83 5.08 -1.05
C ASN A 8 -13.53 5.88 -1.21
N LEU A 9 -12.37 5.23 -1.07
CA LEU A 9 -11.06 5.87 -1.26
C LEU A 9 -10.87 6.43 -2.68
N ILE A 10 -11.50 5.83 -3.70
CA ILE A 10 -11.54 6.36 -5.08
C ILE A 10 -12.23 7.72 -5.09
N TYR A 11 -13.39 7.83 -4.44
CA TYR A 11 -14.13 9.09 -4.35
C TYR A 11 -13.30 10.15 -3.64
N LYS A 12 -12.68 9.80 -2.50
CA LYS A 12 -11.80 10.70 -1.75
C LYS A 12 -10.61 11.16 -2.57
N ALA A 13 -9.96 10.25 -3.30
CA ALA A 13 -8.85 10.58 -4.19
C ALA A 13 -9.28 11.55 -5.30
N ALA A 14 -10.41 11.28 -5.94
CA ALA A 14 -10.90 12.11 -7.03
C ALA A 14 -11.30 13.51 -6.55
N LYS A 15 -12.02 13.58 -5.43
CA LYS A 15 -12.40 14.83 -4.78
C LYS A 15 -11.16 15.65 -4.41
N LEU A 16 -10.16 15.03 -3.78
CA LEU A 16 -8.91 15.70 -3.40
C LEU A 16 -8.19 16.29 -4.61
N MET A 17 -8.12 15.58 -5.73
CA MET A 17 -7.51 16.10 -6.97
C MET A 17 -8.29 17.29 -7.53
N MET A 18 -9.63 17.22 -7.54
CA MET A 18 -10.48 18.33 -7.99
C MET A 18 -10.43 19.56 -7.09
N GLU A 19 -10.19 19.38 -5.78
CA GLU A 19 -10.02 20.49 -4.84
C GLU A 19 -8.61 21.09 -4.88
N THR A 20 -7.60 20.29 -5.25
CA THR A 20 -6.19 20.73 -5.26
C THR A 20 -5.81 21.43 -6.57
N TYR A 21 -6.40 21.02 -7.69
CA TYR A 21 -6.06 21.51 -9.02
C TYR A 21 -7.26 22.16 -9.72
N PRO A 22 -7.03 23.09 -10.67
CA PRO A 22 -8.11 23.77 -11.38
C PRO A 22 -8.75 22.88 -12.45
N ILE A 23 -9.36 21.78 -12.03
CA ILE A 23 -10.08 20.83 -12.88
C ILE A 23 -11.51 21.36 -13.09
N SER A 24 -11.88 21.63 -14.34
CA SER A 24 -13.25 22.00 -14.69
C SER A 24 -14.09 20.76 -15.04
N GLY A 25 -15.34 20.72 -14.54
CA GLY A 25 -16.27 19.62 -14.78
C GLY A 25 -16.17 18.52 -13.72
N GLY A 26 -16.18 17.26 -14.15
CA GLY A 26 -16.14 16.10 -13.26
C GLY A 26 -15.58 14.87 -13.96
N VAL A 27 -15.44 13.78 -13.20
CA VAL A 27 -14.90 12.52 -13.69
C VAL A 27 -15.89 11.39 -13.43
N LYS A 28 -16.01 10.46 -14.38
CA LYS A 28 -16.71 9.19 -14.19
C LYS A 28 -15.66 8.10 -14.07
N ILE A 29 -15.63 7.41 -12.92
CA ILE A 29 -14.67 6.35 -12.64
C ILE A 29 -15.41 5.01 -12.70
N HIS A 30 -14.83 4.07 -13.46
CA HIS A 30 -15.27 2.69 -13.51
C HIS A 30 -14.13 1.81 -12.98
N LEU A 31 -14.47 0.87 -12.10
CA LEU A 31 -13.50 0.02 -11.41
C LEU A 31 -13.77 -1.44 -11.75
N GLU A 32 -12.80 -2.07 -12.40
CA GLU A 32 -12.78 -3.51 -12.64
C GLU A 32 -11.83 -4.18 -11.63
N LYS A 33 -12.39 -4.86 -10.62
CA LYS A 33 -11.61 -5.46 -9.54
C LYS A 33 -11.18 -6.89 -9.88
N HIS A 34 -9.88 -7.05 -10.07
CA HIS A 34 -9.23 -8.36 -10.09
C HIS A 34 -8.58 -8.74 -8.76
N ILE A 35 -8.29 -7.75 -7.90
CA ILE A 35 -7.76 -7.96 -6.55
C ILE A 35 -8.90 -8.39 -5.62
N PRO A 36 -8.82 -9.59 -4.98
CA PRO A 36 -9.79 -10.03 -3.99
C PRO A 36 -10.07 -8.99 -2.90
N ILE A 37 -11.36 -8.77 -2.63
CA ILE A 37 -11.79 -7.87 -1.57
C ILE A 37 -11.35 -8.43 -0.21
N ALA A 38 -10.86 -7.53 0.66
CA ALA A 38 -10.46 -7.80 2.05
C ALA A 38 -9.39 -8.89 2.24
N ALA A 39 -8.51 -9.10 1.26
CA ALA A 39 -7.43 -10.09 1.34
C ALA A 39 -6.13 -9.56 1.98
N GLY A 40 -6.15 -8.39 2.62
CA GLY A 40 -4.94 -7.78 3.19
C GLY A 40 -3.94 -7.23 2.15
N MET A 41 -4.32 -7.16 0.88
CA MET A 41 -3.44 -6.75 -0.23
C MET A 41 -3.59 -5.26 -0.61
N ALA A 42 -3.93 -4.41 0.36
CA ALA A 42 -4.13 -2.96 0.17
C ALA A 42 -5.06 -2.56 -1.00
N GLY A 43 -6.02 -3.42 -1.37
CA GLY A 43 -6.76 -3.27 -2.63
C GLY A 43 -7.50 -1.94 -2.81
N GLY A 44 -8.03 -1.35 -1.74
CA GLY A 44 -8.66 -0.01 -1.81
C GLY A 44 -7.64 1.12 -1.96
N SER A 45 -6.48 1.00 -1.32
CA SER A 45 -5.37 1.95 -1.45
C SER A 45 -4.76 1.90 -2.86
N THR A 46 -4.68 0.72 -3.47
CA THR A 46 -4.30 0.55 -4.88
C THR A 46 -5.26 1.26 -5.81
N ASP A 47 -6.58 1.14 -5.58
CA ASP A 47 -7.59 1.81 -6.40
C ASP A 47 -7.49 3.35 -6.28
N ALA A 48 -7.23 3.86 -5.06
CA ALA A 48 -7.01 5.28 -4.82
C ALA A 48 -5.75 5.79 -5.52
N ALA A 49 -4.64 5.06 -5.41
CA ALA A 49 -3.39 5.39 -6.11
C ALA A 49 -3.55 5.39 -7.64
N ALA A 50 -4.29 4.42 -8.18
CA ALA A 50 -4.64 4.37 -9.60
C ALA A 50 -5.50 5.59 -10.00
N THR A 51 -6.41 6.03 -9.13
CA THR A 51 -7.22 7.23 -9.34
C THR A 51 -6.36 8.50 -9.39
N LEU A 52 -5.44 8.68 -8.44
CA LEU A 52 -4.49 9.81 -8.43
C LEU A 52 -3.64 9.85 -9.71
N LYS A 53 -3.01 8.73 -10.07
CA LYS A 53 -2.23 8.61 -11.31
C LYS A 53 -3.08 8.85 -12.56
N GLY A 54 -4.29 8.29 -12.58
CA GLY A 54 -5.23 8.41 -13.69
C GLY A 54 -5.67 9.85 -13.91
N MET A 55 -6.03 10.57 -12.85
CA MET A 55 -6.43 11.96 -12.94
C MET A 55 -5.27 12.89 -13.29
N ASN A 56 -4.08 12.66 -12.72
CA ASN A 56 -2.87 13.40 -13.11
C ASN A 56 -2.62 13.31 -14.62
N ARG A 57 -2.77 12.10 -15.20
CA ARG A 57 -2.65 11.87 -16.64
C ARG A 57 -3.80 12.44 -17.46
N LEU A 58 -5.04 12.27 -16.99
CA LEU A 58 -6.25 12.67 -17.71
C LEU A 58 -6.35 14.20 -17.88
N PHE A 59 -5.93 14.94 -16.86
CA PHE A 59 -6.01 16.40 -16.83
C PHE A 59 -4.66 17.09 -17.04
N ASP A 60 -3.61 16.33 -17.37
CA ASP A 60 -2.25 16.82 -17.61
C ASP A 60 -1.74 17.78 -16.50
N LEU A 61 -1.86 17.35 -15.25
CA LEU A 61 -1.60 18.21 -14.08
C LEU A 61 -0.12 18.37 -13.75
N GLY A 62 0.76 17.60 -14.42
CA GLY A 62 2.21 17.68 -14.23
C GLY A 62 2.70 17.27 -12.84
N CYS A 63 1.90 16.53 -12.05
CA CYS A 63 2.30 16.12 -10.71
C CYS A 63 3.44 15.11 -10.81
N THR A 64 4.49 15.32 -10.01
CA THR A 64 5.58 14.35 -9.84
C THR A 64 5.11 13.15 -9.01
N LEU A 65 5.90 12.07 -9.00
CA LEU A 65 5.62 10.92 -8.15
C LEU A 65 5.52 11.32 -6.67
N LYS A 66 6.41 12.23 -6.23
CA LYS A 66 6.43 12.75 -4.86
C LYS A 66 5.14 13.49 -4.52
N ASP A 67 4.66 14.37 -5.40
CA ASP A 67 3.41 15.11 -5.19
C ASP A 67 2.22 14.16 -5.03
N LEU A 68 2.16 13.11 -5.85
CA LEU A 68 1.09 12.10 -5.77
C LEU A 68 1.18 11.28 -4.47
N MET A 69 2.38 10.99 -3.98
CA MET A 69 2.58 10.30 -2.70
C MET A 69 2.14 11.20 -1.53
N GLU A 70 2.48 12.49 -1.54
CA GLU A 70 2.06 13.46 -0.52
C GLU A 70 0.53 13.63 -0.48
N LEU A 71 -0.13 13.61 -1.64
CA LEU A 71 -1.59 13.56 -1.72
C LEU A 71 -2.14 12.21 -1.21
N GLY A 72 -1.45 11.11 -1.52
CA GLY A 72 -1.77 9.77 -1.06
C GLY A 72 -1.87 9.66 0.46
N VAL A 73 -0.93 10.27 1.20
CA VAL A 73 -0.93 10.28 2.69
C VAL A 73 -2.24 10.81 3.25
N LYS A 74 -2.86 11.80 2.59
CA LYS A 74 -4.15 12.40 3.02
C LYS A 74 -5.35 11.46 2.85
N ILE A 75 -5.21 10.42 2.03
CA ILE A 75 -6.27 9.45 1.73
C ILE A 75 -6.14 8.20 2.61
N GLY A 76 -4.92 7.70 2.79
CA GLY A 76 -4.63 6.54 3.64
C GLY A 76 -3.16 6.17 3.68
N ALA A 77 -2.76 5.47 4.74
CA ALA A 77 -1.36 5.12 5.03
C ALA A 77 -0.68 4.28 3.94
N ASP A 78 -1.40 3.36 3.30
CA ASP A 78 -0.83 2.48 2.25
C ASP A 78 -0.89 3.09 0.84
N VAL A 79 -1.55 4.24 0.65
CA VAL A 79 -1.73 4.88 -0.67
C VAL A 79 -0.39 5.37 -1.25
N PRO A 80 0.52 6.02 -0.49
CA PRO A 80 1.84 6.42 -0.98
C PRO A 80 2.63 5.25 -1.58
N TYR A 81 2.64 4.09 -0.91
CA TYR A 81 3.30 2.89 -1.43
C TYR A 81 2.64 2.42 -2.73
N CYS A 82 1.31 2.37 -2.78
CA CYS A 82 0.57 2.01 -4.00
C CYS A 82 0.82 3.00 -5.16
N VAL A 83 1.10 4.27 -4.86
CA VAL A 83 1.51 5.28 -5.86
C VAL A 83 2.93 5.01 -6.34
N MET A 84 3.85 4.65 -5.46
CA MET A 84 5.23 4.34 -5.84
C MET A 84 5.31 3.02 -6.64
N GLY A 85 4.76 1.94 -6.09
CA GLY A 85 4.92 0.57 -6.59
C GLY A 85 6.35 0.04 -6.45
N GLY A 86 6.61 -1.15 -7.00
CA GLY A 86 7.91 -1.81 -6.91
C GLY A 86 8.18 -2.38 -5.51
N THR A 87 9.45 -2.61 -5.20
CA THR A 87 9.91 -3.08 -3.89
C THR A 87 10.49 -1.91 -3.11
N ALA A 88 10.11 -1.74 -1.85
CA ALA A 88 10.57 -0.64 -1.03
C ALA A 88 10.62 -0.95 0.47
N LEU A 89 11.53 -0.28 1.16
CA LEU A 89 11.51 -0.17 2.60
C LEU A 89 10.51 0.91 2.99
N ALA A 90 9.46 0.52 3.71
CA ALA A 90 8.48 1.40 4.31
C ALA A 90 8.79 1.59 5.80
N GLU A 91 8.80 2.84 6.25
CA GLU A 91 9.04 3.20 7.65
C GLU A 91 7.91 4.06 8.21
N GLY A 92 7.80 4.11 9.55
CA GLY A 92 6.80 4.91 10.25
C GLY A 92 5.41 4.29 10.20
N ILE A 93 4.42 5.02 9.72
CA ILE A 93 3.10 4.50 9.35
C ILE A 93 3.04 4.09 7.86
N GLY A 94 4.17 4.07 7.15
CA GLY A 94 4.24 3.84 5.70
C GLY A 94 4.35 5.15 4.88
N GLU A 95 4.58 6.27 5.55
CA GLU A 95 4.76 7.59 4.93
C GLU A 95 6.19 7.83 4.40
N LYS A 96 7.17 7.10 4.94
CA LYS A 96 8.56 7.15 4.48
C LYS A 96 8.86 5.91 3.66
N LEU A 97 9.16 6.11 2.39
CA LEU A 97 9.36 5.04 1.43
C LEU A 97 10.69 5.20 0.74
N THR A 98 11.55 4.20 0.91
CA THR A 98 12.87 4.11 0.26
C THR A 98 12.82 3.01 -0.78
N PRO A 99 12.91 3.33 -2.09
CA PRO A 99 12.94 2.33 -3.14
C PRO A 99 14.12 1.36 -2.98
N LEU A 100 13.87 0.07 -3.22
CA LEU A 100 14.87 -0.98 -3.22
C LEU A 100 15.02 -1.58 -4.62
N ALA A 101 16.02 -2.44 -4.80
CA ALA A 101 16.10 -3.28 -5.99
C ALA A 101 14.85 -4.19 -6.07
N PRO A 102 14.39 -4.56 -7.28
CA PRO A 102 13.32 -5.53 -7.42
C PRO A 102 13.70 -6.84 -6.71
N ALA A 103 12.76 -7.43 -5.99
CA ALA A 103 12.94 -8.79 -5.50
C ALA A 103 13.15 -9.78 -6.67
N PRO A 104 13.93 -10.86 -6.48
CA PRO A 104 14.12 -11.89 -7.49
C PRO A 104 12.80 -12.48 -8.00
N ASP A 105 12.77 -12.80 -9.29
CA ASP A 105 11.62 -13.46 -9.91
C ASP A 105 11.31 -14.79 -9.19
N CYS A 106 10.10 -14.89 -8.66
CA CYS A 106 9.61 -16.11 -8.03
C CYS A 106 8.10 -16.25 -8.20
N TYR A 107 7.61 -17.49 -8.12
CA TYR A 107 6.18 -17.76 -8.10
C TYR A 107 5.67 -17.69 -6.66
N VAL A 108 4.74 -16.77 -6.41
CA VAL A 108 4.06 -16.62 -5.12
C VAL A 108 2.64 -17.16 -5.24
N LEU A 109 2.29 -18.13 -4.40
CA LEU A 109 0.92 -18.63 -4.28
C LEU A 109 0.23 -17.96 -3.09
N VAL A 110 -0.78 -17.16 -3.36
CA VAL A 110 -1.60 -16.51 -2.32
C VAL A 110 -2.82 -17.36 -2.00
N ALA A 111 -2.87 -17.93 -0.79
CA ALA A 111 -4.01 -18.69 -0.30
C ALA A 111 -4.88 -17.80 0.61
N LYS A 112 -6.09 -17.46 0.14
CA LYS A 112 -7.09 -16.71 0.93
C LYS A 112 -8.19 -17.64 1.43
N PRO A 113 -8.32 -17.90 2.75
CA PRO A 113 -9.46 -18.63 3.30
C PRO A 113 -10.74 -17.77 3.24
N ASP A 114 -11.92 -18.41 3.26
CA ASP A 114 -13.25 -17.76 3.36
C ASP A 114 -13.54 -17.22 4.77
N ILE A 115 -12.54 -16.62 5.41
CA ILE A 115 -12.64 -16.01 6.74
C ILE A 115 -12.28 -14.53 6.57
N ASN A 116 -13.21 -13.66 6.97
CA ASN A 116 -12.94 -12.22 7.04
C ASN A 116 -12.68 -11.85 8.50
N VAL A 117 -11.43 -11.54 8.82
CA VAL A 117 -11.06 -10.99 10.13
C VAL A 117 -10.94 -9.48 9.97
N SER A 118 -11.67 -8.71 10.78
CA SER A 118 -11.52 -7.25 10.71
C SER A 118 -10.16 -6.84 11.26
N THR A 119 -9.50 -5.88 10.62
CA THR A 119 -8.22 -5.33 11.11
C THR A 119 -8.35 -4.89 12.57
N LYS A 120 -9.47 -4.27 12.93
CA LYS A 120 -9.79 -3.89 14.30
C LYS A 120 -9.78 -5.08 15.27
N TYR A 121 -10.43 -6.19 14.91
CA TYR A 121 -10.45 -7.40 15.74
C TYR A 121 -9.03 -7.95 15.96
N VAL A 122 -8.21 -8.00 14.92
CA VAL A 122 -6.82 -8.48 15.00
C VAL A 122 -6.01 -7.60 15.96
N TYR A 123 -6.09 -6.27 15.85
CA TYR A 123 -5.39 -5.35 16.75
C TYR A 123 -5.93 -5.37 18.19
N GLU A 124 -7.22 -5.54 18.41
CA GLU A 124 -7.82 -5.60 19.75
C GLU A 124 -7.48 -6.90 20.51
N HIS A 125 -7.16 -7.97 19.77
CA HIS A 125 -6.82 -9.29 20.34
C HIS A 125 -5.35 -9.66 20.16
N LEU A 126 -4.54 -8.77 19.59
CA LEU A 126 -3.09 -8.89 19.56
C LEU A 126 -2.53 -8.35 20.86
N ASP A 127 -2.05 -9.24 21.72
CA ASP A 127 -1.32 -8.85 22.92
C ASP A 127 0.10 -8.42 22.51
N ALA A 128 0.29 -7.11 22.32
CA ALA A 128 1.56 -6.52 21.90
C ALA A 128 2.70 -6.76 22.91
N GLN A 129 2.41 -7.28 24.11
CA GLN A 129 3.40 -7.58 25.14
C GLN A 129 4.19 -8.87 24.89
N GLU A 130 3.82 -9.71 23.92
CA GLU A 130 4.53 -10.96 23.59
C GLU A 130 5.44 -10.87 22.35
N ILE A 131 5.50 -9.72 21.67
CA ILE A 131 6.35 -9.55 20.48
C ILE A 131 7.78 -9.18 20.92
N VAL A 132 8.61 -10.20 21.13
CA VAL A 132 9.99 -10.03 21.65
C VAL A 132 11.02 -9.91 20.51
N LYS A 133 10.66 -10.25 19.26
CA LYS A 133 11.60 -10.31 18.13
C LYS A 133 11.05 -9.57 16.92
N HIS A 134 11.78 -8.56 16.47
CA HIS A 134 11.52 -7.87 15.20
C HIS A 134 12.10 -8.67 14.04
N PRO A 135 11.44 -8.65 12.86
CA PRO A 135 12.02 -9.19 11.64
C PRO A 135 13.38 -8.57 11.32
N ASP A 136 14.27 -9.36 10.71
CA ASP A 136 15.59 -8.92 10.25
C ASP A 136 15.44 -8.10 8.95
N ILE A 137 15.07 -6.82 9.09
CA ILE A 137 14.85 -5.91 7.96
C ILE A 137 16.14 -5.62 7.22
N ASP A 138 17.24 -5.36 7.94
CA ASP A 138 18.54 -5.06 7.33
C ASP A 138 19.02 -6.26 6.49
N GLY A 139 18.95 -7.48 7.05
CA GLY A 139 19.28 -8.69 6.31
C GLY A 139 18.34 -8.99 5.14
N MET A 140 17.07 -8.58 5.21
CA MET A 140 16.14 -8.66 4.08
C MET A 140 16.53 -7.69 2.96
N VAL A 141 16.90 -6.45 3.30
CA VAL A 141 17.40 -5.45 2.33
C VAL A 141 18.66 -5.95 1.65
N GLU A 142 19.61 -6.52 2.41
CA GLU A 142 20.82 -7.14 1.87
C GLU A 142 20.49 -8.30 0.94
N ALA A 143 19.61 -9.22 1.36
CA ALA A 143 19.21 -10.36 0.52
C ALA A 143 18.54 -9.94 -0.80
N ILE A 144 17.73 -8.87 -0.79
CA ILE A 144 17.15 -8.28 -1.99
C ILE A 144 18.24 -7.69 -2.88
N ALA A 145 19.19 -6.95 -2.31
CA ALA A 145 20.29 -6.34 -3.06
C ALA A 145 21.22 -7.39 -3.71
N GLU A 146 21.36 -8.57 -3.08
CA GLU A 146 22.13 -9.70 -3.58
C GLU A 146 21.32 -10.63 -4.51
N GLU A 147 20.06 -10.31 -4.78
CA GLU A 147 19.12 -11.14 -5.54
C GLU A 147 18.99 -12.58 -4.97
N SER A 148 19.16 -12.74 -3.65
CA SER A 148 19.16 -14.03 -2.97
C SER A 148 17.76 -14.44 -2.54
N LEU A 149 17.08 -15.23 -3.37
CA LEU A 149 15.75 -15.76 -3.03
C LEU A 149 15.76 -16.56 -1.71
N GLN A 150 16.80 -17.36 -1.47
CA GLN A 150 16.91 -18.10 -0.20
C GLN A 150 17.06 -17.14 0.99
N GLY A 151 17.88 -16.09 0.84
CA GLY A 151 18.05 -15.08 1.88
C GLY A 151 16.76 -14.35 2.24
N ILE A 152 15.90 -14.11 1.24
CA ILE A 152 14.55 -13.56 1.42
C ILE A 152 13.64 -14.55 2.15
N LEU A 153 13.60 -15.81 1.69
CA LEU A 153 12.73 -16.84 2.27
C LEU A 153 13.05 -17.12 3.75
N ASP A 154 14.33 -17.10 4.11
CA ASP A 154 14.79 -17.34 5.48
C ASP A 154 14.39 -16.20 6.45
N ARG A 155 13.98 -15.05 5.93
CA ARG A 155 13.67 -13.83 6.70
C ARG A 155 12.24 -13.32 6.51
N MET A 156 11.43 -14.00 5.67
CA MET A 156 10.08 -13.55 5.35
C MET A 156 9.16 -13.76 6.56
N GLU A 157 8.92 -12.68 7.30
CA GLU A 157 8.09 -12.67 8.49
C GLU A 157 7.13 -11.46 8.46
N ASN A 158 5.97 -11.61 9.09
CA ASN A 158 5.02 -10.51 9.28
C ASN A 158 4.66 -10.42 10.77
N VAL A 159 4.85 -9.25 11.35
CA VAL A 159 4.53 -8.96 12.74
C VAL A 159 3.55 -7.78 12.77
N ALA A 160 2.32 -8.05 13.23
CA ALA A 160 1.32 -7.02 13.46
C ALA A 160 1.41 -6.58 14.93
N GLY A 161 1.79 -5.32 15.21
CA GLY A 161 1.68 -4.83 16.60
C GLY A 161 2.56 -3.67 17.04
N ASP A 162 3.64 -3.32 16.36
CA ASP A 162 4.61 -2.37 16.96
C ASP A 162 4.55 -0.93 16.42
N GLY A 163 5.00 0.02 17.26
CA GLY A 163 5.00 1.47 17.03
C GLY A 163 6.22 2.02 16.28
N ASN A 164 7.21 1.18 15.99
CA ASN A 164 8.36 1.52 15.14
C ASN A 164 8.39 0.57 13.94
N ARG A 165 7.48 0.79 12.97
CA ARG A 165 7.27 -0.14 11.86
C ARG A 165 8.28 0.15 10.76
N GLN A 166 9.16 -0.82 10.54
CA GLN A 166 9.88 -0.97 9.29
C GLN A 166 9.38 -2.26 8.65
N CYS A 167 9.02 -2.21 7.37
CA CYS A 167 8.67 -3.40 6.60
C CYS A 167 9.13 -3.26 5.16
N ILE A 168 9.36 -4.39 4.51
CA ILE A 168 9.56 -4.44 3.07
C ILE A 168 8.19 -4.62 2.41
N SER A 169 7.85 -3.70 1.52
CA SER A 169 6.62 -3.69 0.72
C SER A 169 6.94 -3.97 -0.73
#